data_AF-A0A2E5JF92-F1
#
_entry.id   AF-A0A2E5JF92-F1
#
_cell.length_a   1.000
_cell.length_b   1.000
_cell.length_c   1.000
_cell.angle_alpha   90.00
_cell.angle_beta   90.00
_cell.angle_gamma   90.00
#
_symmetry.space_group_name_H-M   'P 1'
#
loop_
_entity.id
_entity.type
_entity.pdbx_description
1 polymer ?
#
loop_
_entity_poly.entity_id
_entity_poly.type
_entity_poly.pdbx_seq_one_letter_code
_entity_poly.pdbx_strand_id
1 'polypeptide(L)'
;MLAEILRKLLDEQGISIAELARKTDVPKSNINTWLQGSTPNIEQVDKVARYFGVPLEYLAFGREKQDPFEEFFERVEIHKGEYEISVKKLIRKK
;
A
#
# COMPACT_ATOMS: atom_id res chain seq x y z
N MET A 1 -4.99 -9.30 9.81
CA MET A 1 -4.35 -8.75 8.60
C MET A 1 -4.90 -7.36 8.27
N LEU A 2 -5.95 -7.18 7.45
CA LEU A 2 -6.44 -5.83 7.09
C LEU A 2 -6.76 -4.96 8.31
N ALA A 3 -7.50 -5.51 9.29
CA ALA A 3 -7.89 -4.77 10.49
C ALA A 3 -6.69 -4.23 11.29
N GLU A 4 -5.59 -4.97 11.34
CA GLU A 4 -4.38 -4.57 12.06
C GLU A 4 -3.66 -3.44 11.33
N ILE A 5 -3.52 -3.57 10.01
CA ILE A 5 -2.84 -2.57 9.17
C ILE A 5 -3.65 -1.28 9.11
N LEU A 6 -4.98 -1.39 9.02
CA LEU A 6 -5.85 -0.23 9.04
C LEU A 6 -5.77 0.51 10.39
N ARG A 7 -5.71 -0.21 11.53
CA ARG A 7 -5.50 0.44 12.85
C ARG A 7 -4.15 1.15 12.88
N LYS A 8 -3.09 0.49 12.46
CA LYS A 8 -1.74 1.07 12.36
C LYS A 8 -1.75 2.38 11.56
N LEU A 9 -2.34 2.38 10.37
CA LEU A 9 -2.39 3.57 9.50
C LEU A 9 -3.24 4.70 10.08
N LEU A 10 -4.33 4.38 10.78
CA LEU A 10 -5.14 5.36 11.50
C LEU A 10 -4.33 6.01 12.63
N ASP A 11 -3.58 5.20 13.40
CA ASP A 11 -2.76 5.65 14.52
C ASP A 11 -1.56 6.50 14.04
N GLU A 12 -0.87 6.06 12.98
CA GLU A 12 0.28 6.77 12.38
C GLU A 12 -0.09 8.16 11.85
N GLN A 13 -1.29 8.29 11.25
CA GLN A 13 -1.77 9.58 10.76
C GLN A 13 -2.60 10.37 11.78
N GLY A 14 -2.90 9.78 12.96
CA GLY A 14 -3.70 10.42 14.00
C GLY A 14 -5.13 10.75 13.58
N ILE A 15 -5.71 9.99 12.63
CA ILE A 15 -7.05 10.26 12.09
C ILE A 15 -8.10 9.31 12.65
N SER A 16 -9.33 9.82 12.77
CA SER A 16 -10.47 8.99 13.21
C SER A 16 -11.10 8.20 12.05
N ILE A 17 -11.79 7.10 12.36
CA ILE A 17 -12.60 6.36 11.37
C ILE A 17 -13.64 7.28 10.70
N ALA A 18 -14.21 8.23 11.44
CA ALA A 18 -15.18 9.17 10.89
C ALA A 18 -14.55 10.14 9.88
N GLU A 19 -13.30 10.55 10.11
CA GLU A 19 -12.54 11.33 9.16
C GLU A 19 -12.17 10.52 7.93
N LEU A 20 -11.65 9.31 8.11
CA LEU A 20 -11.32 8.40 7.01
C LEU A 20 -12.54 8.17 6.10
N ALA A 21 -13.71 7.89 6.70
CA ALA A 21 -14.96 7.69 5.96
C ALA A 21 -15.32 8.90 5.07
N ARG A 22 -15.16 10.12 5.59
CA ARG A 22 -15.42 11.36 4.84
C ARG A 22 -14.41 11.58 3.72
N LYS A 23 -13.13 11.27 3.95
CA LYS A 23 -12.05 11.49 2.98
C LYS A 23 -12.05 10.47 1.84
N THR A 24 -12.47 9.24 2.14
CA THR A 24 -12.42 8.12 1.20
C THR A 24 -13.75 7.80 0.54
N ASP A 25 -14.84 8.46 0.96
CA ASP A 25 -16.20 8.12 0.49
C ASP A 25 -16.50 6.62 0.67
N VAL A 26 -16.10 6.10 1.83
CA VAL A 26 -16.40 4.75 2.30
C VAL A 26 -17.26 4.86 3.55
N PRO A 27 -18.41 4.16 3.63
CA PRO A 27 -19.29 4.24 4.78
C PRO A 27 -18.56 3.88 6.08
N LYS A 28 -18.71 4.73 7.11
CA LYS A 28 -18.14 4.50 8.44
C LYS A 28 -18.52 3.12 9.00
N SER A 29 -19.74 2.64 8.72
CA SER A 29 -20.21 1.31 9.10
C SER A 29 -19.32 0.21 8.53
N ASN A 30 -18.98 0.29 7.24
CA ASN A 30 -18.15 -0.70 6.55
C ASN A 30 -16.75 -0.74 7.16
N ILE A 31 -16.13 0.42 7.38
CA ILE A 31 -14.80 0.50 7.98
C ILE A 31 -14.80 -0.15 9.37
N ASN A 32 -15.84 0.07 10.19
CA ASN A 32 -15.96 -0.60 11.48
C ASN A 32 -16.12 -2.12 11.36
N THR A 33 -16.89 -2.61 10.40
CA THR A 33 -17.05 -4.05 10.17
C THR A 33 -15.74 -4.70 9.70
N TRP A 34 -14.94 -3.99 8.89
CA TRP A 34 -13.62 -4.47 8.48
C TRP A 34 -12.68 -4.63 9.68
N LEU A 35 -12.72 -3.70 10.63
CA LEU A 35 -11.96 -3.77 11.88
C LEU A 35 -12.38 -4.94 12.79
N GLN A 36 -13.58 -5.48 12.57
CA GLN A 36 -14.12 -6.66 13.23
C GLN A 36 -13.86 -7.96 12.45
N GLY A 37 -13.19 -7.88 11.29
CA GLY A 37 -12.79 -9.04 10.49
C GLY A 37 -13.73 -9.40 9.34
N SER A 38 -14.64 -8.50 8.93
CA SER A 38 -15.44 -8.75 7.73
C SER A 38 -14.62 -8.63 6.44
N THR A 39 -15.09 -9.29 5.38
CA THR A 39 -14.50 -9.19 4.05
C THR A 39 -14.95 -7.89 3.37
N PRO A 40 -14.04 -6.95 3.06
CA PRO A 40 -14.39 -5.68 2.42
C PRO A 40 -14.67 -5.82 0.92
N ASN A 41 -15.36 -4.84 0.34
CA ASN A 41 -15.39 -4.66 -1.11
C ASN A 41 -14.04 -4.09 -1.57
N ILE A 42 -13.42 -4.74 -2.57
CA ILE A 42 -12.12 -4.35 -3.14
C ILE A 42 -12.07 -2.88 -3.60
N GLU A 43 -13.15 -2.35 -4.17
CA GLU A 43 -13.20 -0.94 -4.60
C GLU A 43 -13.05 0.02 -3.41
N GLN A 44 -13.67 -0.33 -2.27
CA GLN A 44 -13.59 0.47 -1.06
C GLN A 44 -12.20 0.36 -0.43
N VAL A 45 -11.57 -0.82 -0.47
CA VAL A 45 -10.18 -0.98 -0.02
C VAL A 45 -9.23 -0.17 -0.90
N ASP A 46 -9.43 -0.14 -2.22
CA ASP A 46 -8.62 0.68 -3.14
C ASP A 46 -8.72 2.18 -2.81
N LYS A 47 -9.94 2.69 -2.55
CA LYS A 47 -10.11 4.10 -2.11
C LYS A 47 -9.32 4.40 -0.85
N VAL A 48 -9.36 3.51 0.15
CA VAL A 48 -8.65 3.68 1.43
C VAL A 48 -7.14 3.54 1.24
N ALA A 49 -6.67 2.58 0.46
CA ALA A 49 -5.26 2.38 0.15
C ALA A 49 -4.66 3.62 -0.54
N ARG A 50 -5.37 4.18 -1.53
CA ARG A 50 -4.98 5.43 -2.21
C ARG A 50 -4.90 6.61 -1.27
N TYR A 51 -5.85 6.73 -0.34
CA TYR A 51 -5.84 7.81 0.66
C TYR A 51 -4.59 7.74 1.55
N PHE A 52 -4.21 6.54 2.00
CA PHE A 52 -3.00 6.34 2.79
C PHE A 52 -1.71 6.32 1.97
N GLY A 53 -1.80 6.34 0.64
CA GLY A 53 -0.63 6.25 -0.25
C GLY A 53 0.07 4.88 -0.25
N VAL A 54 -0.63 3.82 0.16
CA VAL A 54 -0.08 2.46 0.26
C VAL A 54 -0.62 1.55 -0.86
N PRO A 55 0.12 0.48 -1.23
CA PRO A 55 -0.41 -0.53 -2.14
C PRO A 55 -1.68 -1.20 -1.60
N LEU A 56 -2.61 -1.54 -2.50
CA LEU A 56 -3.83 -2.29 -2.14
C LEU A 56 -3.50 -3.61 -1.42
N GLU A 57 -2.51 -4.35 -1.93
CA GLU A 57 -2.07 -5.63 -1.34
C GLU A 57 -1.47 -5.47 0.05
N TYR A 58 -0.82 -4.33 0.30
CA TYR A 58 -0.33 -3.99 1.63
C TYR A 58 -1.50 -3.81 2.58
N LEU A 59 -2.47 -2.94 2.24
CA LEU A 59 -3.62 -2.73 3.11
C LEU A 59 -4.45 -4.00 3.34
N ALA A 60 -4.66 -4.80 2.29
CA ALA A 60 -5.50 -5.99 2.37
C ALA A 60 -4.83 -7.16 3.09
N PHE A 61 -3.55 -7.41 2.83
CA PHE A 61 -2.87 -8.64 3.21
C PHE A 61 -1.57 -8.44 4.00
N GLY A 62 -1.09 -7.22 4.17
CA GLY A 62 0.20 -6.93 4.81
C GLY A 62 1.40 -7.33 3.98
N ARG A 63 1.22 -7.53 2.68
CA ARG A 63 2.33 -7.82 1.77
C ARG A 63 2.94 -6.50 1.36
N GLU A 64 4.16 -6.25 1.82
CA GLU A 64 4.94 -5.13 1.30
C GLU A 64 5.23 -5.36 -0.17
N LYS A 65 5.12 -4.29 -0.95
CA LYS A 65 5.52 -4.33 -2.35
C LYS A 65 7.03 -4.46 -2.35
N GLN A 66 7.54 -5.64 -2.70
CA GLN A 66 8.97 -5.81 -2.94
C GLN A 66 9.31 -4.87 -4.09
N ASP A 67 10.07 -3.81 -3.79
CA ASP A 67 10.63 -2.99 -4.84
C ASP A 67 11.72 -3.85 -5.51
N PRO A 68 11.55 -4.24 -6.79
CA PRO A 68 12.51 -5.09 -7.47
C PRO A 68 13.90 -4.44 -7.57
N PHE A 69 13.97 -3.11 -7.45
CA PHE A 69 15.23 -2.39 -7.39
C PHE A 69 15.90 -2.52 -6.03
N GLU A 70 15.15 -2.55 -4.93
CA GLU A 70 15.71 -2.75 -3.59
C GLU A 70 16.39 -4.12 -3.50
N GLU A 71 15.70 -5.19 -3.93
CA GLU A 71 16.29 -6.53 -3.99
C GLU A 71 17.49 -6.59 -4.94
N PHE A 72 17.43 -5.87 -6.06
CA PHE A 72 18.56 -5.77 -6.99
C PHE A 72 19.76 -5.07 -6.34
N PHE A 73 19.56 -3.93 -5.66
CA PHE A 73 20.64 -3.19 -5.00
C PHE A 73 21.26 -3.97 -3.83
N GLU A 74 20.47 -4.72 -3.07
CA GLU A 74 20.99 -5.60 -2.01
C GLU A 74 21.90 -6.70 -2.55
N ARG A 75 21.68 -7.14 -3.79
CA ARG A 75 22.43 -8.23 -4.42
C ARG A 75 23.62 -7.76 -5.28
N VAL A 76 23.82 -6.46 -5.41
CA VAL A 76 24.87 -5.89 -6.26
C VAL A 76 25.92 -5.19 -5.39
N GLU A 77 27.13 -5.75 -5.36
CA GLU A 77 28.30 -5.04 -4.85
C GLU A 77 28.80 -4.06 -5.92
N ILE A 78 28.40 -2.79 -5.83
CA ILE A 78 28.95 -1.74 -6.68
C ILE A 78 30.32 -1.33 -6.12
N HIS A 79 31.39 -1.67 -6.83
CA HIS A 79 32.74 -1.19 -6.49
C HIS A 79 32.87 0.33 -6.74
N LYS A 80 33.87 0.99 -6.13
CA LYS A 80 34.15 2.40 -6.42
C LYS A 80 34.65 2.56 -7.85
N GLY A 81 33.98 3.39 -8.65
CA GLY A 81 34.33 3.71 -10.02
C GLY A 81 33.27 4.59 -10.70
N GLU A 82 33.49 4.95 -11.96
CA GLU A 82 32.49 5.66 -12.78
C GLU A 82 31.71 4.66 -13.63
N TYR A 83 30.39 4.70 -13.53
CA TYR A 83 29.49 3.82 -14.29
C TYR A 83 28.45 4.68 -15.03
N GLU A 84 28.22 4.36 -16.29
CA GLU A 84 27.07 4.86 -17.05
C GLU A 84 26.05 3.73 -17.20
N ILE A 85 24.84 3.93 -16.66
CA ILE A 85 23.75 2.96 -16.70
C ILE A 85 22.54 3.60 -17.40
N SER A 86 22.05 2.95 -18.46
CA SER A 86 20.82 3.35 -19.15
C SER A 86 19.76 2.25 -19.05
N VAL A 87 18.79 2.43 -18.15
CA VAL A 87 17.65 1.51 -18.01
C VAL A 87 16.49 2.01 -18.88
N LYS A 88 16.05 1.20 -19.85
CA LYS A 88 14.89 1.51 -20.70
C LYS A 88 13.70 0.61 -20.33
N LYS A 89 12.54 1.22 -20.11
CA LYS A 89 11.29 0.49 -19.84
C LYS A 89 10.88 -0.29 -21.10
N LEU A 90 10.89 -1.62 -21.03
CA LEU A 90 10.35 -2.45 -22.09
C LEU A 90 8.82 -2.43 -22.01
N ILE A 91 8.18 -1.78 -22.99
CA ILE A 91 6.74 -1.91 -23.21
C ILE A 91 6.54 -3.18 -24.04
N ARG A 92 6.16 -4.29 -23.39
CA ARG A 92 5.68 -5.47 -24.13
C ARG A 92 4.34 -5.12 -24.80
N LYS A 93 4.31 -5.06 -26.13
CA LYS A 93 3.04 -5.08 -26.87
C LYS A 93 2.40 -6.46 -26.70
N LYS A 94 1.11 -6.46 -26.35
CA LYS A 94 0.26 -7.65 -26.31
C LYS A 94 0.16 -8.30 -27.69
#